data_AF-A0A1I3IBP0-F1
#
_entry.id   AF-A0A1I3IBP0-F1
#
_cell.length_a   1.000
_cell.length_b   1.000
_cell.length_c   1.000
_cell.angle_alpha   90.00
_cell.angle_beta   90.00
_cell.angle_gamma   90.00
#
_symmetry.space_group_name_H-M   'P 1'
#
loop_
_entity.id
_entity.type
_entity.pdbx_description
1 polymer ?
#
loop_
_entity_poly.entity_id
_entity_poly.type
_entity_poly.pdbx_seq_one_letter_code
_entity_poly.pdbx_strand_id
1 'polypeptide(L)'
;MLPSYDLNAPKRAANLRVNEDLLNKAKSLDINLSATLEKALAQALKEKQREQWLADNRQAIAAYNEHVEANGVFSDELRSF
;
A
#
# COMPACT_ATOMS: atom_id res chain seq x y z
N MET A 1 11.24 -0.43 -1.88
CA MET A 1 9.91 -1.09 -1.91
C MET A 1 9.71 -1.60 -3.33
N LEU A 2 9.44 -2.90 -3.49
CA LEU A 2 9.06 -3.44 -4.80
C LEU A 2 7.75 -2.75 -5.25
N PRO A 3 7.62 -2.40 -6.53
CA PRO A 3 6.38 -1.82 -7.04
C PRO A 3 5.23 -2.82 -6.87
N SER A 4 4.07 -2.33 -6.43
CA SER A 4 2.88 -3.16 -6.15
C SER A 4 2.23 -3.72 -7.42
N TYR A 5 2.66 -3.28 -8.61
CA TYR A 5 2.23 -3.71 -9.94
C TYR A 5 3.28 -3.32 -10.99
N ASP A 6 3.17 -3.86 -12.22
CA ASP A 6 4.05 -3.52 -13.34
C ASP A 6 3.68 -2.16 -13.97
N LEU A 7 4.62 -1.22 -13.94
CA LEU A 7 4.47 0.13 -14.50
C LEU A 7 4.58 0.18 -16.04
N ASN A 8 5.14 -0.86 -16.67
CA ASN A 8 5.32 -0.94 -18.12
C ASN A 8 4.19 -1.72 -18.81
N ALA A 9 3.28 -2.31 -18.03
CA ALA A 9 2.15 -3.05 -18.58
C ALA A 9 1.23 -2.10 -19.39
N PRO A 10 0.73 -2.54 -20.57
CA PRO A 10 -0.17 -1.73 -21.37
C PRO A 10 -1.50 -1.48 -20.64
N LYS A 11 -2.02 -0.24 -20.73
CA LYS A 11 -3.33 0.09 -20.16
C LYS A 11 -4.42 -0.70 -20.87
N ARG A 12 -5.26 -1.37 -20.08
CA ARG A 12 -6.43 -2.10 -20.60
C ARG A 12 -7.71 -1.37 -20.20
N ALA A 13 -8.64 -1.27 -21.14
CA ALA A 13 -9.98 -0.78 -20.84
C ALA A 13 -10.69 -1.75 -19.90
N ALA A 14 -11.28 -1.22 -18.82
CA ALA A 14 -12.05 -1.99 -17.85
C ALA A 14 -13.48 -1.45 -17.81
N ASN A 15 -14.47 -2.32 -18.01
CA ASN A 15 -15.88 -1.97 -17.82
C ASN A 15 -16.20 -2.08 -16.33
N LEU A 16 -16.62 -0.97 -15.73
CA LEU A 16 -16.93 -0.90 -14.30
C LEU A 16 -18.18 -0.03 -14.07
N ARG A 17 -18.89 -0.28 -12.98
CA ARG A 17 -20.10 0.46 -12.60
C ARG A 17 -19.71 1.51 -11.56
N VAL A 18 -19.95 2.79 -11.87
CA VAL A 18 -19.79 3.91 -10.93
C VAL A 18 -21.11 4.64 -10.82
N ASN A 19 -21.32 5.32 -9.70
CA ASN A 19 -22.40 6.28 -9.54
C ASN A 19 -22.37 7.33 -10.66
N GLU A 20 -23.53 7.57 -11.27
CA GLU A 20 -23.67 8.47 -12.42
C GLU A 20 -23.41 9.94 -12.06
N ASP A 21 -23.96 10.41 -10.93
CA ASP A 21 -23.77 11.78 -10.45
C ASP A 21 -22.28 12.06 -10.17
N LEU A 22 -21.57 11.09 -9.58
CA LEU A 22 -20.12 11.18 -9.37
C LEU A 22 -19.36 11.33 -10.69
N LEU A 23 -19.71 10.56 -11.72
CA LEU A 23 -19.07 10.67 -13.04
C LEU A 23 -19.35 12.02 -13.69
N ASN A 24 -20.59 12.51 -13.58
CA ASN A 24 -20.98 13.79 -14.14
C ASN A 24 -20.22 14.93 -13.45
N LYS A 25 -20.19 14.95 -12.11
CA LYS A 25 -19.42 15.94 -11.34
C LYS A 25 -17.92 15.88 -11.67
N ALA A 26 -17.35 14.69 -11.76
CA ALA A 26 -15.94 14.53 -12.11
C ALA A 26 -15.62 15.07 -13.50
N LYS A 27 -16.47 14.80 -14.49
CA LYS A 27 -16.34 15.36 -15.85
C LYS A 27 -16.49 16.88 -15.85
N SER A 28 -17.47 17.42 -15.13
CA SER A 28 -17.68 18.88 -15.03
C SER A 28 -16.49 19.62 -14.42
N LEU A 29 -15.70 18.94 -13.59
CA LEU A 29 -14.50 19.47 -12.94
C LEU A 29 -13.20 19.11 -13.68
N ASP A 30 -13.29 18.56 -14.90
CA ASP A 30 -12.14 18.13 -15.72
C ASP A 30 -11.23 17.11 -15.01
N ILE A 31 -11.81 16.28 -14.13
CA ILE A 31 -11.07 15.24 -13.42
C ILE A 31 -10.76 14.08 -14.38
N ASN A 32 -9.48 13.77 -14.53
CA ASN A 32 -9.04 12.61 -15.30
C ASN A 32 -9.40 11.30 -14.57
N LEU A 33 -10.49 10.68 -14.98
CA LEU A 33 -11.02 9.45 -14.39
C LEU A 33 -10.02 8.30 -14.43
N SER A 34 -9.31 8.12 -15.55
CA SER A 34 -8.35 7.02 -15.70
C SER A 34 -7.18 7.17 -14.72
N ALA A 35 -6.58 8.37 -14.64
CA ALA A 35 -5.48 8.62 -13.73
C ALA A 35 -5.90 8.53 -12.26
N THR A 36 -7.10 9.02 -11.93
CA THR A 36 -7.65 8.98 -10.57
C THR A 36 -7.92 7.54 -10.13
N LEU A 37 -8.54 6.74 -11.00
CA LEU A 37 -8.81 5.33 -10.74
C LEU A 37 -7.51 4.54 -10.59
N GLU A 38 -6.53 4.76 -11.47
CA GLU A 38 -5.23 4.08 -11.43
C GLU A 38 -4.50 4.38 -10.11
N LYS A 39 -4.48 5.65 -9.67
CA LYS A 39 -3.89 6.04 -8.38
C LYS A 39 -4.63 5.40 -7.20
N ALA A 40 -5.96 5.41 -7.21
CA ALA A 40 -6.76 4.83 -6.13
C ALA A 40 -6.55 3.32 -6.02
N LEU A 41 -6.50 2.61 -7.15
CA LEU A 41 -6.22 1.18 -7.19
C LEU A 41 -4.80 0.86 -6.72
N ALA A 42 -3.80 1.62 -7.15
CA ALA A 42 -2.42 1.46 -6.69
C ALA A 42 -2.29 1.61 -5.17
N GLN A 43 -3.00 2.59 -4.59
CA GLN A 43 -3.05 2.80 -3.15
C GLN A 43 -3.72 1.63 -2.43
N ALA A 44 -4.91 1.22 -2.87
CA ALA A 44 -5.63 0.09 -2.27
C ALA A 44 -4.82 -1.22 -2.34
N LEU A 45 -4.12 -1.47 -3.45
CA LEU A 45 -3.21 -2.62 -3.59
C LEU A 45 -2.07 -2.55 -2.59
N LYS A 46 -1.45 -1.38 -2.41
CA LYS A 46 -0.34 -1.20 -1.45
C LYS A 46 -0.81 -1.42 -0.01
N GLU A 47 -2.01 -0.96 0.33
CA GLU A 47 -2.61 -1.19 1.65
C GLU A 47 -2.86 -2.68 1.89
N LYS A 48 -3.49 -3.37 0.93
CA LYS A 48 -3.74 -4.82 1.02
C LYS A 48 -2.47 -5.66 1.10
N GLN A 49 -1.46 -5.34 0.30
CA GLN A 49 -0.17 -6.03 0.36
C GLN A 49 0.53 -5.81 1.70
N ARG A 50 0.40 -4.62 2.30
CA ARG A 50 0.94 -4.34 3.63
C ARG A 50 0.22 -5.12 4.71
N GLU A 51 -1.11 -5.16 4.66
CA GLU A 51 -1.94 -5.96 5.58
C GLU A 51 -1.54 -7.45 5.51
N GLN A 52 -1.40 -7.97 4.30
CA GLN A 52 -0.97 -9.36 4.08
C GLN A 52 0.44 -9.60 4.62
N TRP A 53 1.40 -8.73 4.31
CA TRP A 53 2.76 -8.86 4.80
C TRP A 53 2.83 -8.84 6.34
N LEU A 54 2.07 -7.96 6.99
CA LEU A 54 1.97 -7.91 8.45
C LEU A 54 1.34 -9.18 9.03
N ALA A 55 0.35 -9.76 8.35
CA ALA A 55 -0.25 -11.02 8.78
C ALA A 55 0.76 -12.17 8.67
N ASP A 56 1.44 -12.29 7.54
CA ASP A 56 2.41 -13.36 7.27
C ASP A 56 3.64 -13.27 8.18
N ASN A 57 4.11 -12.06 8.47
CA ASN A 57 5.32 -11.83 9.27
C ASN A 57 5.02 -11.67 10.76
N ARG A 58 3.76 -11.79 11.20
CA ARG A 58 3.36 -11.56 12.60
C ARG A 58 4.18 -12.41 13.58
N GLN A 59 4.41 -13.68 13.26
CA GLN A 59 5.16 -14.59 14.11
C GLN A 59 6.66 -14.26 14.15
N ALA A 60 7.24 -13.90 12.99
CA ALA A 60 8.64 -13.47 12.91
C ALA A 60 8.88 -12.16 13.66
N ILE A 61 7.94 -11.20 13.52
CA ILE A 61 7.97 -9.93 14.25
C ILE A 61 7.84 -10.18 15.75
N ALA A 62 6.93 -11.06 16.18
CA ALA A 62 6.77 -11.41 17.60
C ALA A 62 8.04 -12.05 18.19
N ALA A 63 8.62 -13.04 17.49
CA ALA A 63 9.84 -13.70 17.92
C ALA A 63 11.04 -12.72 17.97
N TYR A 64 11.13 -11.81 17.01
CA TYR A 64 12.15 -10.76 17.03
C TYR A 64 11.94 -9.78 18.18
N ASN A 65 10.70 -9.35 18.44
CA ASN A 65 10.38 -8.48 19.56
C ASN A 65 10.71 -9.16 20.91
N GLU A 66 10.37 -10.44 21.10
CA GLU A 66 10.77 -11.19 22.29
C GLU A 66 12.30 -11.29 22.43
N HIS A 67 13.02 -11.50 21.33
CA HIS A 67 14.48 -11.53 21.34
C HIS A 67 15.07 -10.18 21.76
N VAL A 68 14.54 -9.07 21.23
CA VAL A 68 14.95 -7.71 21.58
C VAL A 68 14.63 -7.37 23.04
N GLU A 69 13.46 -7.73 23.55
CA GLU A 69 13.11 -7.54 24.97
C GLU A 69 14.05 -8.35 25.89
N ALA A 70 14.42 -9.57 25.49
CA ALA A 70 15.26 -10.44 26.30
C ALA A 70 16.77 -10.09 26.21
N ASN A 71 17.25 -9.58 25.08
CA ASN A 71 18.69 -9.43 24.80
C ASN A 71 19.12 -7.98 24.52
N GLY A 72 18.18 -7.03 24.52
CA GLY A 72 18.42 -5.65 24.10
C GLY A 72 18.59 -5.53 22.58
N VAL A 73 18.78 -4.30 22.10
CA VAL A 73 19.19 -4.05 20.70
C VAL A 73 20.70 -3.87 20.62
N PHE A 74 21.31 -4.28 19.51
CA PHE A 74 22.76 -4.11 19.28
C PHE A 74 23.26 -2.67 19.49
N SER A 75 22.39 -1.68 19.28
CA SER A 75 22.70 -0.26 19.47
C SER A 75 22.51 0.26 20.90
N ASP A 76 22.06 -0.55 21.86
CA ASP A 76 21.81 -0.07 23.23
C ASP A 76 23.10 0.40 23.91
N GLU A 77 24.23 -0.26 23.66
CA GLU A 77 25.53 0.15 24.18
C GLU A 77 26.10 1.41 23.48
N LEU A 78 25.51 1.83 22.35
CA LEU A 78 25.93 2.99 21.55
C LEU A 78 25.04 4.23 21.76
N ARG A 79 23.94 4.11 22.53
CA ARG A 79 23.07 5.24 22.88
C ARG A 79 23.70 6.10 23.99
N SER A 80 24.59 6.99 23.58
CA SER A 80 25.02 8.14 24.41
C SER A 80 24.12 9.35 24.09
N PHE A 81 23.49 9.95 25.10
CA PHE A 81 22.72 11.20 24.97
C PHE A 81 23.61 12.43 25.10
#